data_AF-A0A7X6NYG6-F1
#
_entry.id   AF-A0A7X6NYG6-F1
#
_cell.length_a   1.000
_cell.length_b   1.000
_cell.length_c   1.000
_cell.angle_alpha   90.00
_cell.angle_beta   90.00
_cell.angle_gamma   90.00
#
_symmetry.space_group_name_H-M   'P 1'
#
loop_
_entity.id
_entity.type
_entity.pdbx_description
1 polymer ?
#
loop_
_entity_poly.entity_id
_entity_poly.type
_entity_poly.pdbx_seq_one_letter_code
_entity_poly.pdbx_strand_id
1 'polypeptide(L)'
;MFHRGDLVGRPEERAIPGLKHRSMFEWRPETSNWAVTTDGEVVRSYDDSEMRLLVHWNAEVYRDLAEMKKVMDHTDDLTHDRVIETFLADLASKGVSVSVGADPFHEPEFIMALMNAYTIAPEIDWITAA
;
A
#
# COMPACT_ATOMS: atom_id res chain seq x y z
N MET A 1 -11.08 -3.24 7.25
CA MET A 1 -9.84 -4.05 7.14
C MET A 1 -8.81 -3.14 6.50
N PHE A 2 -7.75 -2.77 7.23
CA PHE A 2 -6.63 -2.06 6.60
C PHE A 2 -5.82 -3.08 5.81
N HIS A 3 -5.99 -3.12 4.49
CA HIS A 3 -5.10 -3.87 3.62
C HIS A 3 -3.84 -3.03 3.44
N ARG A 4 -2.80 -3.27 4.24
CA ARG A 4 -1.49 -2.69 3.98
C ARG A 4 -0.63 -3.68 3.24
N GLY A 5 -0.04 -3.23 2.13
CA GLY A 5 1.08 -3.89 1.49
C GLY A 5 2.36 -3.70 2.31
N ASP A 6 2.29 -3.85 3.63
CA ASP A 6 3.47 -3.83 4.47
C ASP A 6 4.33 -5.05 4.11
N LEU A 7 5.65 -4.87 4.18
CA LEU A 7 6.58 -5.93 3.83
C LEU A 7 6.36 -7.15 4.73
N VAL A 8 5.95 -8.26 4.12
CA VAL A 8 5.84 -9.57 4.76
C VAL A 8 7.21 -10.25 4.78
N GLY A 9 7.47 -11.09 5.80
CA GLY A 9 8.74 -11.77 5.99
C GLY A 9 9.67 -11.09 6.99
N ARG A 10 10.77 -11.79 7.32
CA ARG A 10 11.75 -11.32 8.31
C ARG A 10 12.47 -10.08 7.78
N PRO A 11 12.77 -9.06 8.62
CA PRO A 11 13.37 -7.81 8.16
C PRO A 11 14.59 -7.96 7.24
N GLU A 12 15.47 -8.91 7.56
CA GLU A 12 16.68 -9.25 6.83
C GLU A 12 16.44 -9.90 5.46
N GLU A 13 15.22 -10.39 5.20
CA GLU A 13 14.83 -11.07 3.95
C GLU A 13 14.05 -10.15 2.99
N ARG A 14 13.68 -8.94 3.44
CA ARG A 14 12.84 -8.01 2.66
C ARG A 14 13.58 -7.34 1.52
N ALA A 15 14.89 -7.15 1.65
CA ALA A 15 15.72 -6.68 0.57
C ALA A 15 16.10 -7.89 -0.30
N ILE A 16 15.66 -7.90 -1.55
CA ILE A 16 15.98 -8.97 -2.51
C ILE A 16 17.04 -8.43 -3.50
N PRO A 17 18.33 -8.76 -3.33
CA PRO A 17 19.36 -8.35 -4.27
C PRO A 17 19.01 -8.82 -5.69
N GLY A 18 19.16 -7.91 -6.66
CA GLY A 18 18.87 -8.21 -8.06
C GLY A 18 17.40 -8.06 -8.48
N LEU A 19 16.44 -7.89 -7.55
CA LEU A 19 15.03 -7.62 -7.90
C LEU A 19 14.89 -6.30 -8.66
N LYS A 20 14.07 -6.31 -9.72
CA LYS A 20 13.74 -5.16 -10.57
C LYS A 20 12.25 -5.15 -10.91
N HIS A 21 11.73 -4.01 -11.38
CA HIS A 21 10.34 -3.88 -11.83
C HIS A 21 9.94 -4.84 -12.96
N ARG A 22 10.93 -5.32 -13.73
CA ARG A 22 10.75 -6.28 -14.83
C ARG A 22 11.01 -7.74 -14.44
N SER A 23 11.26 -7.99 -13.16
CA SER A 23 11.47 -9.36 -12.69
C SER A 23 10.21 -10.19 -12.90
N MET A 24 10.40 -11.47 -13.22
CA MET A 24 9.32 -12.42 -13.44
C MET A 24 9.24 -13.39 -12.26
N PHE A 25 8.08 -14.01 -12.07
CA PHE A 25 7.85 -15.03 -11.05
C PHE A 25 7.33 -16.30 -11.73
N GLU A 26 7.97 -17.43 -11.47
CA GLU A 26 7.67 -18.69 -12.15
C GLU A 26 7.86 -19.90 -11.24
N TRP A 27 7.12 -20.96 -11.53
CA TRP A 27 7.37 -22.29 -10.96
C TRP A 27 8.42 -23.01 -11.81
N ARG A 28 9.45 -23.55 -11.16
CA ARG A 28 10.51 -24.34 -11.81
C ARG A 28 10.37 -25.82 -11.44
N PRO A 29 9.82 -26.67 -12.34
CA PRO A 29 9.54 -28.05 -12.03
C PRO A 29 10.82 -28.89 -11.78
N GLU A 30 11.96 -28.51 -12.37
CA GLU A 30 13.23 -29.23 -12.23
C GLU A 30 13.76 -29.19 -10.80
N THR A 31 13.53 -28.08 -10.10
CA THR A 31 13.97 -27.83 -8.73
C THR A 31 12.83 -27.86 -7.73
N SER A 32 11.59 -28.05 -8.19
CA SER A 32 10.37 -28.03 -7.36
C SER A 32 10.31 -26.80 -6.45
N ASN A 33 10.65 -25.64 -7.01
CA ASN A 33 10.64 -24.37 -6.28
C ASN A 33 10.05 -23.24 -7.12
N TRP A 34 9.67 -22.17 -6.44
CA TRP A 34 9.32 -20.91 -7.06
C TRP A 34 10.56 -20.06 -7.23
N ALA A 35 10.66 -19.34 -8.33
CA ALA A 35 11.79 -18.48 -8.63
C ALA A 35 11.34 -17.08 -9.04
N VAL A 36 12.04 -16.08 -8.51
CA VAL A 36 12.05 -14.74 -9.07
C VAL A 36 13.25 -14.64 -10.00
N THR A 37 13.02 -14.26 -11.25
CA THR A 37 14.08 -14.06 -12.24
C THR A 37 14.19 -12.61 -12.68
N THR A 38 15.39 -12.18 -13.03
CA THR A 38 15.65 -10.88 -13.66
C THR A 38 16.54 -11.12 -14.86
N ASP A 39 16.06 -10.75 -16.04
CA ASP A 39 16.78 -10.96 -17.31
C ASP A 39 17.18 -12.43 -17.55
N GLY A 40 16.38 -13.38 -17.07
CA GLY A 40 16.61 -14.82 -17.20
C GLY A 40 17.42 -15.45 -16.07
N GLU A 41 18.07 -14.65 -15.22
CA GLU A 41 18.85 -15.13 -14.07
C GLU A 41 17.98 -15.23 -12.81
N VAL A 42 18.12 -16.31 -12.04
CA VAL A 42 17.41 -16.50 -10.78
C VAL A 42 18.02 -15.60 -9.71
N VAL A 43 17.21 -14.69 -9.14
CA VAL A 43 17.66 -13.76 -8.08
C VAL A 43 17.18 -14.19 -6.69
N ARG A 44 16.11 -14.98 -6.62
CA ARG A 44 15.60 -15.58 -5.38
C ARG A 44 14.80 -16.84 -5.70
N SER A 45 14.90 -17.85 -4.85
CA SER A 45 14.05 -19.03 -4.86
C SER A 45 13.27 -19.13 -3.56
N TYR A 46 12.09 -19.74 -3.62
CA TYR A 46 11.22 -20.02 -2.48
C TYR A 46 10.71 -21.45 -2.55
N ASP A 47 10.69 -22.12 -1.41
CA ASP A 47 10.01 -23.39 -1.25
C ASP A 47 8.49 -23.17 -1.18
N ASP A 48 7.71 -24.21 -1.49
CA ASP A 48 6.23 -24.15 -1.38
C ASP A 48 5.76 -23.73 0.02
N SER A 49 6.51 -24.08 1.06
CA SER A 49 6.20 -23.72 2.45
C SER A 49 6.36 -22.23 2.76
N GLU A 50 7.09 -21.49 1.93
CA GLU A 50 7.31 -20.05 2.06
C GLU A 50 6.29 -19.25 1.24
N MET A 51 5.48 -19.92 0.40
CA MET A 51 4.54 -19.28 -0.50
C MET A 51 3.15 -19.13 0.11
N ARG A 52 2.55 -17.96 -0.12
CA ARG A 52 1.17 -17.67 0.25
C ARG A 52 0.43 -17.13 -0.97
N LEU A 53 -0.56 -17.88 -1.43
CA LEU A 53 -1.50 -17.38 -2.44
C LEU A 53 -2.61 -16.59 -1.74
N LEU A 54 -2.71 -15.31 -2.08
CA LEU A 54 -3.86 -14.48 -1.71
C LEU A 54 -4.68 -14.21 -2.96
N VAL A 55 -5.91 -14.72 -2.98
CA VAL A 55 -6.89 -14.39 -4.00
C VAL A 55 -7.81 -13.32 -3.44
N HIS A 56 -7.76 -12.14 -4.03
CA HIS A 56 -8.68 -11.05 -3.72
C HIS A 56 -9.70 -10.94 -4.85
N TRP A 57 -10.98 -10.93 -4.49
CA TRP A 57 -12.05 -10.60 -5.41
C TRP A 57 -12.88 -9.49 -4.77
N ASN A 58 -13.31 -8.56 -5.61
CA ASN A 58 -14.25 -7.51 -5.24
C ASN A 58 -15.47 -7.60 -6.16
N ALA A 59 -16.62 -7.26 -5.60
CA ALA A 59 -17.83 -7.01 -6.37
C ALA A 59 -18.31 -5.61 -6.00
N GLU A 60 -18.54 -4.77 -7.00
CA GLU A 60 -19.18 -3.48 -6.80
C GLU A 60 -20.69 -3.70 -6.73
N VAL A 61 -21.26 -3.45 -5.55
CA VAL A 61 -22.69 -3.60 -5.31
C VAL A 61 -23.29 -2.22 -5.10
N TYR A 62 -24.24 -1.88 -5.96
CA TYR A 62 -24.95 -0.61 -5.92
C TYR A 62 -26.39 -0.83 -5.46
N ARG A 63 -26.95 0.15 -4.75
CA ARG A 63 -28.35 0.21 -4.35
C ARG A 63 -29.28 0.13 -5.55
N ASP A 64 -28.94 0.86 -6.61
CA ASP A 64 -29.70 0.95 -7.86
C ASP A 64 -28.84 1.48 -9.02
N LEU A 65 -29.45 1.59 -10.21
CA LEU A 65 -28.78 2.10 -11.41
C LEU A 65 -28.36 3.57 -11.29
N ALA A 66 -29.04 4.37 -10.47
CA ALA A 66 -28.69 5.78 -10.30
C ALA A 66 -27.40 5.92 -9.46
N GLU A 67 -27.24 5.11 -8.41
CA GLU A 67 -25.97 5.06 -7.66
C GLU A 67 -24.82 4.54 -8.51
N MET A 68 -25.04 3.48 -9.30
CA MET A 68 -24.05 2.97 -10.26
C MET A 68 -23.59 4.06 -11.23
N LYS A 69 -24.51 4.86 -11.77
CA LYS A 69 -24.18 5.98 -12.67
C LYS A 69 -23.34 7.05 -11.96
N LYS A 70 -23.64 7.36 -10.70
CA LYS A 70 -22.85 8.36 -9.98
C LYS A 70 -21.38 7.98 -9.90
N VAL A 71 -21.11 6.72 -9.57
CA VAL A 71 -19.76 6.17 -9.47
C VAL A 71 -19.09 6.09 -10.84
N MET A 72 -19.77 5.52 -11.84
CA MET A 72 -19.20 5.35 -13.19
C MET A 72 -18.95 6.68 -13.91
N ASP A 73 -19.80 7.68 -13.66
CA ASP A 73 -19.69 9.01 -14.26
C ASP A 73 -18.88 9.97 -13.36
N HIS A 74 -18.34 9.51 -12.23
CA HIS A 74 -17.55 10.30 -11.27
C HIS A 74 -18.24 11.61 -10.83
N THR A 75 -19.57 11.58 -10.69
CA THR A 75 -20.37 12.80 -10.44
C THR A 75 -20.50 13.17 -8.96
N ASP A 76 -20.00 12.33 -8.06
CA ASP A 76 -20.04 12.52 -6.61
C ASP A 76 -18.68 12.23 -5.96
N ASP A 77 -17.60 12.35 -6.74
CA ASP A 77 -16.24 12.16 -6.25
C ASP A 77 -15.83 13.31 -5.33
N LEU A 78 -14.99 13.00 -4.33
CA LEU A 78 -14.36 14.04 -3.52
C LEU A 78 -13.36 14.82 -4.38
N THR A 79 -13.49 16.15 -4.39
CA THR A 79 -12.50 17.01 -5.02
C THR A 79 -11.21 17.04 -4.21
N HIS A 80 -10.09 17.33 -4.86
CA HIS A 80 -8.81 17.51 -4.16
C HIS A 80 -8.89 18.59 -3.08
N ASP A 81 -9.48 19.75 -3.39
CA ASP A 81 -9.67 20.82 -2.40
C ASP A 81 -10.44 20.33 -1.18
N ARG A 82 -11.53 19.57 -1.39
CA ARG A 82 -12.33 19.01 -0.30
C ARG A 82 -11.52 18.04 0.56
N VAL A 83 -10.68 17.21 -0.07
CA VAL A 83 -9.79 16.28 0.65
C VAL A 83 -8.78 17.05 1.50
N ILE A 84 -8.09 18.05 0.91
CA ILE A 84 -7.09 18.86 1.62
C ILE A 84 -7.71 19.65 2.77
N GLU A 85 -8.84 20.32 2.55
CA GLU A 85 -9.57 21.04 3.60
C GLU A 85 -9.97 20.12 4.76
N THR A 86 -10.41 18.90 4.45
CA THR A 86 -10.80 17.92 5.47
C THR A 86 -9.60 17.52 6.32
N PHE A 87 -8.44 17.26 5.71
CA PHE A 87 -7.21 16.97 6.44
C PHE A 87 -6.73 18.14 7.29
N LEU A 88 -6.74 19.37 6.75
CA LEU A 88 -6.32 20.56 7.50
C LEU A 88 -7.21 20.81 8.72
N ALA A 89 -8.52 20.67 8.55
CA ALA A 89 -9.47 20.81 9.66
C ALA A 89 -9.23 19.75 10.76
N ASP A 90 -9.01 18.49 10.38
CA ASP A 90 -8.75 17.42 11.35
C ASP A 90 -7.39 17.59 12.05
N LEU A 91 -6.33 17.94 11.30
CA LEU A 91 -5.01 18.24 11.88
C LEU A 91 -5.08 19.40 12.89
N ALA A 92 -5.78 20.48 12.54
CA ALA A 92 -5.97 21.61 13.44
C ALA A 92 -6.73 21.21 14.71
N SER A 93 -7.74 20.34 14.61
CA SER A 93 -8.46 19.81 15.76
C SER A 93 -7.59 18.97 16.71
N LYS A 94 -6.50 18.39 16.18
CA LYS A 94 -5.47 17.64 16.92
C LYS A 94 -4.32 18.52 17.42
N GLY A 95 -4.39 19.84 17.20
CA GLY A 95 -3.33 20.79 17.57
C GLY A 95 -2.11 20.77 16.65
N VAL A 96 -2.22 20.14 15.47
CA VAL A 96 -1.16 20.13 14.45
C VAL A 96 -1.42 21.27 13.47
N SER A 97 -0.55 22.28 13.49
CA SER A 97 -0.61 23.39 12.54
C SER A 97 0.29 23.10 11.35
N VAL A 98 -0.30 23.04 10.15
CA VAL A 98 0.43 22.92 8.88
C VAL A 98 -0.23 23.85 7.86
N SER A 99 0.59 24.60 7.12
CA SER A 99 0.14 25.38 5.97
C SER A 99 0.44 24.62 4.69
N VAL A 100 -0.47 24.69 3.73
CA VAL A 100 -0.26 24.16 2.38
C VAL A 100 -0.20 25.31 1.38
N GLY A 101 0.65 25.16 0.38
CA GLY A 101 0.80 26.07 -0.73
C GLY A 101 -0.09 25.67 -1.92
N ALA A 102 0.38 25.97 -3.13
CA ALA A 102 -0.40 25.80 -4.36
C ALA A 102 -0.45 24.35 -4.86
N ASP A 103 0.43 23.47 -4.38
CA ASP A 103 0.45 22.05 -4.77
C ASP A 103 0.70 21.15 -3.54
N PRO A 104 -0.33 20.95 -2.69
CA PRO A 104 -0.20 20.22 -1.43
C PRO A 104 0.27 18.76 -1.63
N PHE A 105 0.04 18.16 -2.79
CA PHE A 105 0.39 16.76 -3.07
C PHE A 105 1.89 16.52 -3.24
N HIS A 106 2.67 17.58 -3.43
CA HIS A 106 4.13 17.52 -3.56
C HIS A 106 4.86 18.28 -2.45
N GLU A 107 4.14 18.72 -1.41
CA GLU A 107 4.70 19.48 -0.30
C GLU A 107 5.17 18.54 0.83
N PRO A 108 6.49 18.43 1.07
CA PRO A 108 7.02 17.46 2.03
C PRO A 108 6.51 17.69 3.45
N GLU A 109 6.33 18.95 3.87
CA GLU A 109 5.85 19.29 5.22
C GLU A 109 4.42 18.78 5.45
N PHE A 110 3.53 18.96 4.48
CA PHE A 110 2.17 18.45 4.55
C PHE A 110 2.14 16.92 4.54
N ILE A 111 2.89 16.28 3.64
CA ILE A 111 3.00 14.82 3.57
C ILE A 111 3.51 14.26 4.91
N MET A 112 4.56 14.84 5.48
CA MET A 112 5.09 14.42 6.78
C MET A 112 4.12 14.65 7.93
N ALA A 113 3.37 15.76 7.92
CA ALA A 113 2.33 16.02 8.92
C ALA A 113 1.23 14.94 8.88
N LEU A 114 0.78 14.56 7.68
CA LEU A 114 -0.17 13.47 7.51
C LEU A 114 0.39 12.12 7.99
N MET A 115 1.62 11.78 7.60
CA MET A 115 2.27 10.55 8.07
C MET A 115 2.32 10.51 9.60
N ASN A 116 2.83 11.56 10.25
CA ASN A 116 2.94 11.58 11.71
C ASN A 116 1.58 11.52 12.43
N ALA A 117 0.54 12.14 11.87
CA ALA A 117 -0.78 12.20 12.49
C ALA A 117 -1.65 10.96 12.26
N TYR A 118 -1.45 10.24 11.16
CA TYR A 118 -2.32 9.14 10.73
C TYR A 118 -1.61 7.80 10.51
N THR A 119 -0.28 7.72 10.70
CA THR A 119 0.40 6.43 10.76
C THR A 119 -0.12 5.64 11.97
N ILE A 120 -1.02 4.71 11.70
CA ILE A 120 -1.38 3.64 12.62
C ILE A 120 -0.30 2.58 12.42
N ALA A 121 0.34 2.03 13.44
CA ALA A 121 1.15 0.81 13.32
C ALA A 121 0.57 -0.23 14.27
N PRO A 122 0.58 -1.54 13.93
CA PRO A 122 0.26 -2.54 14.94
C PRO A 122 1.26 -2.39 16.08
N GLU A 123 0.79 -2.16 17.30
CA GLU A 123 1.60 -2.32 18.50
C GLU A 123 1.86 -3.82 18.64
N ILE A 124 3.05 -4.26 18.23
CA ILE A 124 3.47 -5.65 18.35
C ILE A 124 4.11 -5.84 19.71
N ASP A 125 3.38 -6.49 20.62
CA ASP A 125 3.84 -6.88 21.97
C ASP A 125 4.78 -8.10 21.96
N TRP A 126 5.05 -8.67 20.78
CA TRP A 126 5.83 -9.90 20.61
C TRP A 126 7.18 -9.70 19.89
N ILE A 127 7.55 -8.47 19.52
CA ILE A 127 8.95 -8.13 19.21
C ILE A 127 9.53 -7.41 20.43
N THR A 128 10.12 -8.18 21.35
CA THR A 128 11.09 -7.62 22.29
C THR A 128 12.27 -7.06 21.49
N ALA A 129 12.54 -5.77 21.67
CA ALA A 129 13.72 -5.12 21.14
C ALA A 129 14.97 -5.92 21.53
N ALA A 130 15.75 -6.32 20.52
CA ALA A 130 17.09 -6.88 20.69
C ALA A 130 18.08 -5.77 21.07
#